data_AF-A0A238J0C7-F1
#
_entry.id   AF-A0A238J0C7-F1
#
_cell.length_a   1.000
_cell.length_b   1.000
_cell.length_c   1.000
_cell.angle_alpha   90.00
_cell.angle_beta   90.00
_cell.angle_gamma   90.00
#
_symmetry.space_group_name_H-M   'P 1'
#
loop_
_entity.id
_entity.type
_entity.pdbx_description
1 polymer ?
#
loop_
_entity_poly.entity_id
_entity_poly.type
_entity_poly.pdbx_seq_one_letter_code
_entity_poly.pdbx_strand_id
1 'polypeptide(L)' 'MPKPNTKFELDVEDLDLIETALHKAKRDQDIDKRRIHDLLGRLHNQKVFFRPRGTYVGG' A
#
# COMPACT_ATOMS: atom_id res chain seq x y z
N MET A 1 -24.19 19.41 -3.18
CA MET A 1 -22.73 19.11 -3.11
C MET A 1 -22.50 17.76 -3.75
N PRO A 2 -21.48 17.57 -4.60
CA PRO A 2 -21.16 16.25 -5.14
C PRO A 2 -20.82 15.28 -4.00
N LYS A 3 -21.41 14.09 -4.04
CA LYS A 3 -21.20 13.06 -3.01
C LYS A 3 -19.89 12.30 -3.31
N PRO A 4 -19.04 12.00 -2.31
CA PRO A 4 -17.87 11.17 -2.51
C PRO A 4 -18.24 9.79 -3.06
N ASN A 5 -17.46 9.28 -4.01
CA ASN A 5 -17.60 7.92 -4.48
C ASN A 5 -17.11 6.94 -3.39
N THR A 6 -17.94 5.97 -3.04
CA THR A 6 -17.62 4.93 -2.06
C THR A 6 -17.30 3.58 -2.71
N LYS A 7 -17.48 3.46 -4.04
CA LYS A 7 -17.11 2.28 -4.82
C LYS A 7 -15.73 2.52 -5.42
N PHE A 8 -14.73 1.85 -4.89
CA PHE A 8 -13.37 1.89 -5.43
C PHE A 8 -13.16 0.66 -6.30
N GLU A 9 -12.99 0.87 -7.59
CA GLU A 9 -12.61 -0.16 -8.57
C GLU A 9 -11.09 -0.05 -8.75
N LEU A 10 -10.35 -0.61 -7.80
CA LEU A 10 -8.89 -0.72 -7.86
C LEU A 10 -8.55 -2.20 -7.77
N ASP A 11 -7.72 -2.67 -8.70
CA ASP A 11 -7.20 -4.03 -8.66
C ASP A 11 -5.85 -4.11 -7.94
N VAL A 12 -5.25 -5.29 -7.92
CA VAL A 12 -3.95 -5.52 -7.25
C VAL A 12 -2.81 -4.79 -7.99
N GLU A 13 -2.88 -4.66 -9.30
CA GLU A 13 -1.85 -3.99 -10.11
C GLU A 13 -1.87 -2.48 -9.85
N ASP A 14 -3.05 -1.87 -9.74
CA ASP A 14 -3.22 -0.47 -9.37
C ASP A 14 -2.62 -0.17 -7.99
N LEU A 15 -2.88 -1.05 -7.00
CA LEU A 15 -2.35 -0.89 -5.66
C LEU A 15 -0.81 -0.98 -5.65
N ASP A 16 -0.23 -1.90 -6.41
CA ASP A 16 1.22 -2.04 -6.55
C ASP A 16 1.86 -0.83 -7.24
N LEU A 17 1.19 -0.26 -8.25
CA LEU A 17 1.63 0.97 -8.91
C LEU A 17 1.62 2.14 -7.93
N ILE A 18 0.56 2.29 -7.13
CA ILE A 18 0.43 3.33 -6.10
C ILE A 18 1.54 3.17 -5.04
N GLU A 19 1.78 1.96 -4.53
CA GLU A 19 2.84 1.71 -3.57
C GLU A 19 4.21 2.09 -4.13
N THR A 20 4.51 1.71 -5.37
CA THR A 20 5.77 2.04 -6.04
C THR A 20 5.96 3.56 -6.17
N ALA A 21 4.91 4.28 -6.56
CA ALA A 21 4.93 5.73 -6.66
C ALA A 21 5.16 6.39 -5.29
N LEU A 22 4.48 5.90 -4.25
CA LEU A 22 4.63 6.40 -2.87
C LEU A 22 6.05 6.15 -2.33
N HIS A 23 6.64 4.99 -2.62
CA HIS A 23 8.04 4.71 -2.27
C HIS A 23 9.02 5.65 -2.97
N LYS A 24 8.76 5.96 -4.25
CA LYS A 24 9.56 6.94 -5.01
C LYS A 24 9.43 8.34 -4.40
N ALA A 25 8.21 8.77 -4.09
CA ALA A 25 7.88 10.08 -3.52
C ALA A 25 8.42 10.26 -2.09
N LYS A 26 8.54 9.19 -1.30
CA LYS A 26 9.11 9.22 0.07
C LYS A 26 10.53 9.81 0.14
N ARG A 27 11.24 9.82 -0.99
CA ARG A 27 12.60 10.36 -1.11
C ARG A 27 12.63 11.89 -1.21
N ASP A 28 11.52 12.51 -1.64
CA ASP A 28 11.41 13.97 -1.67
C ASP A 28 11.31 14.56 -0.26
N GLN A 29 11.92 15.72 -0.07
CA GLN A 29 11.97 16.40 1.23
C GLN A 29 10.68 17.18 1.54
N ASP A 30 9.95 17.61 0.50
CA ASP A 30 8.77 18.47 0.62
C ASP A 30 7.45 17.73 0.88
N ILE A 31 7.50 16.39 1.00
CA ILE A 31 6.31 15.57 1.23
C ILE A 31 6.26 15.09 2.67
N ASP A 32 5.07 15.04 3.26
CA ASP A 32 4.85 14.48 4.59
C ASP A 32 5.13 12.97 4.60
N LYS A 33 6.36 12.62 4.97
CA LYS A 33 6.86 11.24 5.04
C LYS A 33 6.09 10.38 6.02
N ARG A 34 5.51 10.95 7.09
CA ARG A 34 4.69 10.20 8.05
C ARG A 34 3.40 9.74 7.38
N ARG A 35 2.73 10.65 6.67
CA ARG A 35 1.51 10.32 5.93
C ARG A 35 1.73 9.28 4.85
N ILE A 36 2.88 9.31 4.14
CA ILE A 36 3.24 8.24 3.19
C ILE A 36 3.42 6.91 3.93
N HIS A 37 4.14 6.90 5.05
CA HIS A 37 4.37 5.69 5.84
C HIS A 37 3.03 5.08 6.30
N ASP A 38 2.13 5.89 6.86
CA ASP A 38 0.84 5.42 7.35
C ASP A 38 -0.05 4.87 6.21
N LEU A 39 0.02 5.49 5.02
CA LEU A 39 -0.71 4.99 3.85
C LEU A 39 -0.13 3.66 3.35
N LEU A 40 1.20 3.57 3.18
CA LEU A 40 1.87 2.33 2.78
C LEU A 40 1.58 1.18 3.75
N GLY A 41 1.55 1.45 5.05
CA GLY A 41 1.17 0.45 6.06
C GLY A 41 -0.27 -0.04 5.91
N ARG A 42 -1.22 0.87 5.63
CA ARG A 42 -2.61 0.49 5.37
C ARG A 42 -2.75 -0.34 4.10
N LEU A 43 -2.07 0.04 3.02
CA LEU A 43 -2.06 -0.72 1.75
C LEU A 43 -1.48 -2.12 1.95
N HIS A 44 -0.34 -2.22 2.64
CA HIS A 44 0.28 -3.49 3.01
C HIS A 44 -0.69 -4.40 3.77
N ASN A 45 -1.44 -3.86 4.75
CA ASN A 45 -2.40 -4.63 5.53
C ASN A 45 -3.62 -5.12 4.73
N GLN A 46 -3.88 -4.58 3.53
CA GLN A 46 -4.93 -5.11 2.64
C GLN A 46 -4.46 -6.31 1.81
N LYS A 47 -3.14 -6.58 1.73
CA LYS A 47 -2.61 -7.67 0.90
C LYS A 47 -2.80 -9.03 1.57
N VAL A 48 -3.13 -10.04 0.78
CA VAL A 48 -3.12 -11.44 1.21
C VAL A 48 -1.71 -11.99 1.00
N PHE A 49 -0.91 -12.04 2.07
CA PHE A 49 0.45 -12.57 2.00
C PHE A 49 0.44 -14.10 1.92
N PHE A 50 1.23 -14.65 1.00
CA PHE A 50 1.46 -16.10 0.95
C PHE A 50 2.02 -16.58 2.29
N ARG A 51 1.34 -17.54 2.89
CA ARG A 51 1.80 -18.22 4.10
C ARG A 51 1.95 -19.71 3.77
N PRO A 52 3.18 -20.26 3.78
CA PRO A 52 3.37 -21.68 3.53
C PRO A 52 2.64 -22.52 4.59
N ARG A 53 2.07 -23.65 4.19
CA ARG A 53 1.42 -24.60 5.10
C ARG A 53 2.50 -25.55 5.64
N GLY A 54 2.93 -25.33 6.88
CA GLY A 54 3.98 -26.11 7.57
C GLY A 54 4.84 -25.26 8.49
N THR A 55 5.84 -25.86 9.14
CA THR A 55 6.83 -25.11 9.95
C THR A 55 7.65 -24.22 9.03
N TYR A 56 7.47 -22.91 9.14
CA TYR A 56 8.29 -21.92 8.45
C TYR A 56 9.65 -21.83 9.16
N VAL A 57 10.72 -22.27 8.49
CA VAL A 57 12.10 -22.08 8.96
C VAL A 57 12.69 -20.93 8.15
N GLY A 58 12.79 -19.75 8.76
CA GLY A 58 13.49 -18.61 8.20
C GLY A 58 15.00 -18.80 8.34
N GLY A 59 15.74 -18.57 7.25
CA GLY A 59 17.20 -18.48 7.26
C GLY A 59 17.68 -17.08 7.63
#